data_AF-A0AAV2ZB43-F1
#
_entry.id   AF-A0AAV2ZB43-F1
#
_cell.length_a   1.000
_cell.length_b   1.000
_cell.length_c   1.000
_cell.angle_alpha   90.00
_cell.angle_beta   90.00
_cell.angle_gamma   90.00
#
_symmetry.space_group_name_H-M   'P 1'
#
loop_
_entity.id
_entity.type
_entity.pdbx_description
1 polymer ?
#
loop_
_entity_poly.entity_id
_entity_poly.type
_entity_poly.pdbx_seq_one_letter_code
_entity_poly.pdbx_strand_id
1 'polypeptide(L)'
;MCTVDQNIKEFDPAGIEIPRPVIVSFVNDALNGKAGTHEISLHQKEHAYELKRALLLSVVYAPAYTFKVQPMDVQTEDILRGFVNDLQEELASTKRSMATLEKTVAAQAQTIETLKQTT
;
A
#
# COMPACT_ATOMS: atom_id res chain seq x y z
N MET A 1 3.93 -11.93 9.70
CA MET A 1 2.68 -12.69 9.41
C MET A 1 1.61 -12.13 10.35
N CYS A 2 0.64 -11.37 9.84
CA CYS A 2 -0.40 -10.76 10.68
C CYS A 2 -1.55 -11.77 10.84
N THR A 3 -1.73 -12.35 12.03
CA THR A 3 -2.85 -13.25 12.31
C THR A 3 -4.11 -12.42 12.52
N VAL A 4 -4.93 -12.31 11.48
CA VAL A 4 -6.23 -11.59 11.43
C VAL A 4 -7.28 -12.22 12.37
N ASP A 5 -6.93 -13.30 13.08
CA ASP A 5 -7.87 -14.33 13.50
C ASP A 5 -8.68 -14.03 14.77
N GLN A 6 -8.24 -13.16 15.67
CA GLN A 6 -8.79 -13.18 17.05
C GLN A 6 -9.63 -11.98 17.49
N ASN A 7 -9.83 -10.93 16.68
CA ASN A 7 -10.46 -9.68 17.18
C ASN A 7 -11.38 -8.96 16.19
N ILE A 8 -12.09 -9.66 15.31
CA ILE A 8 -13.12 -9.04 14.47
C ILE A 8 -14.38 -8.86 15.32
N LYS A 9 -14.73 -7.62 15.68
CA LYS A 9 -16.06 -7.31 16.21
C LYS A 9 -16.94 -6.89 15.04
N GLU A 10 -17.87 -7.77 14.68
CA GLU A 10 -18.90 -7.51 13.69
C GLU A 10 -19.96 -6.60 14.33
N PHE A 11 -20.21 -5.46 13.70
CA PHE A 11 -21.40 -4.67 13.97
C PHE A 11 -22.33 -4.84 12.78
N ASP A 12 -23.29 -5.75 12.95
CA ASP A 12 -24.31 -6.03 11.97
C ASP A 12 -25.69 -5.60 12.51
N PRO A 13 -26.23 -4.46 12.06
CA PRO A 13 -27.51 -3.96 12.53
C PRO A 13 -28.72 -4.77 12.03
N ALA A 14 -28.54 -5.70 11.08
CA ALA A 14 -29.63 -6.45 10.45
C ALA A 14 -29.72 -7.94 10.84
N GLY A 15 -28.73 -8.49 11.54
CA GLY A 15 -28.65 -9.93 11.87
C GLY A 15 -28.36 -10.86 10.68
N ILE A 16 -27.83 -10.32 9.59
CA ILE A 16 -27.36 -11.03 8.41
C ILE A 16 -25.95 -11.58 8.67
N GLU A 17 -25.84 -12.90 8.77
CA GLU A 17 -24.55 -13.57 8.89
C GLU A 17 -23.83 -13.57 7.53
N ILE A 18 -22.71 -12.84 7.43
CA ILE A 18 -21.87 -12.84 6.23
C ILE A 18 -20.78 -13.90 6.37
N PRO A 19 -20.61 -14.81 5.40
CA PRO A 19 -19.57 -15.83 5.47
C PRO A 19 -18.17 -15.21 5.62
N ARG A 20 -17.40 -15.72 6.58
CA ARG A 20 -16.03 -15.28 6.87
C ARG A 20 -15.10 -15.17 5.64
N PRO A 21 -15.10 -16.11 4.66
CA PRO A 21 -14.26 -15.97 3.47
C PRO A 21 -14.59 -14.73 2.63
N VAL A 22 -15.87 -14.34 2.60
CA VAL A 22 -16.34 -13.17 1.87
C VAL A 22 -15.83 -11.89 2.53
N ILE A 23 -15.88 -11.82 3.87
CA ILE A 23 -15.32 -10.70 4.65
C ILE A 23 -13.82 -10.56 4.37
N VAL A 24 -13.07 -11.67 4.42
CA VAL A 24 -11.62 -11.68 4.16
C VAL A 24 -11.30 -11.22 2.73
N SER A 25 -12.05 -11.71 1.73
CA SER A 25 -11.88 -11.28 0.33
C SER A 25 -12.09 -9.77 0.18
N PHE A 26 -13.18 -9.25 0.76
CA PHE A 26 -13.44 -7.82 0.71
C PHE A 26 -12.31 -7.02 1.40
N VAL A 27 -11.83 -7.46 2.57
CA VAL A 27 -10.74 -6.76 3.28
C VAL A 27 -9.50 -6.70 2.41
N ASN A 28 -9.16 -7.82 1.77
CA ASN A 28 -8.02 -7.88 0.87
C ASN A 28 -8.18 -6.95 -0.34
N ASP A 29 -9.36 -6.92 -0.97
CA ASP A 29 -9.61 -6.04 -2.11
C ASP A 29 -9.45 -4.56 -1.75
N ALA A 30 -9.93 -4.15 -0.57
CA ALA A 30 -9.80 -2.77 -0.11
C ALA A 30 -8.37 -2.39 0.28
N LEU A 31 -7.62 -3.29 0.94
CA LEU A 31 -6.21 -3.05 1.26
C LEU A 31 -5.33 -2.96 0.01
N ASN A 32 -5.70 -3.64 -1.07
CA ASN A 32 -5.02 -3.56 -2.36
C ASN A 32 -5.45 -2.34 -3.20
N GLY A 33 -6.19 -1.40 -2.62
CA GLY A 33 -6.59 -0.16 -3.30
C GLY A 33 -7.56 -0.37 -4.46
N LYS A 34 -8.27 -1.51 -4.51
CA LYS A 34 -9.31 -1.71 -5.52
C LYS A 34 -10.48 -0.76 -5.23
N ALA A 35 -10.90 -0.02 -6.25
CA ALA A 35 -12.03 0.89 -6.14
C ALA A 35 -13.31 0.10 -5.83
N GLY A 36 -14.00 0.46 -4.75
CA GLY A 36 -15.30 -0.12 -4.42
C GLY A 36 -15.66 0.11 -2.97
N THR A 37 -16.85 0.69 -2.76
CA THR A 37 -17.77 0.52 -1.61
C THR A 37 -17.22 0.39 -0.19
N HIS A 38 -16.03 0.89 0.12
CA HIS A 38 -15.39 0.65 1.41
C HIS A 38 -14.82 1.95 1.96
N GLU A 39 -15.16 2.26 3.21
CA GLU A 39 -14.50 3.31 3.98
C GLU A 39 -13.59 2.64 4.99
N ILE A 40 -12.30 3.00 4.98
CA ILE A 40 -11.32 2.52 5.95
C ILE A 40 -10.87 3.71 6.79
N SER A 41 -11.02 3.62 8.10
CA SER A 41 -10.50 4.59 9.05
C SER A 41 -9.60 3.92 10.08
N LEU A 42 -8.48 4.56 10.40
CA LEU A 42 -7.56 4.12 11.44
C LEU A 42 -7.68 5.07 12.63
N HIS A 43 -8.01 4.53 13.80
CA HIS A 43 -8.12 5.28 15.04
C HIS A 43 -7.06 4.79 16.02
N GLN A 44 -6.28 5.70 16.59
CA GLN A 44 -5.41 5.35 17.70
C GLN A 44 -6.22 5.37 19.00
N LYS A 45 -6.17 4.29 19.78
CA LYS A 45 -6.85 4.19 21.06
C LYS A 45 -5.88 3.66 22.10
N GLU A 46 -5.51 4.54 23.05
CA GLU A 46 -4.51 4.25 24.08
C GLU A 46 -3.18 3.78 23.47
N HIS A 47 -2.84 2.49 23.64
CA HIS A 47 -1.62 1.83 23.16
C HIS A 47 -1.84 0.90 21.96
N ALA A 48 -3.01 0.97 21.32
CA ALA A 48 -3.37 0.15 20.18
C ALA A 48 -3.93 0.99 19.02
N TYR A 49 -3.91 0.41 17.83
CA TYR A 49 -4.58 0.97 16.67
C TYR A 49 -5.87 0.18 16.41
N GLU A 50 -6.98 0.86 16.20
CA GLU A 50 -8.25 0.29 15.78
C GLU A 50 -8.45 0.64 14.30
N LEU A 51 -8.42 -0.36 13.44
CA LEU A 51 -8.81 -0.21 12.05
C LEU A 51 -10.31 -0.47 11.95
N LYS A 52 -11.08 0.55 11.60
CA LYS A 52 -12.51 0.44 11.33
C LYS A 52 -12.74 0.41 9.83
N ARG A 53 -13.62 -0.47 9.39
CA ARG A 53 -14.02 -0.57 8.00
C ARG A 53 -15.52 -0.66 7.87
N ALA A 54 -16.11 0.27 7.12
CA ALA A 54 -17.49 0.16 6.68
C ALA A 54 -17.53 -0.47 5.29
N LEU A 55 -18.24 -1.58 5.14
CA LEU A 55 -18.58 -2.16 3.85
C LEU A 55 -19.91 -1.58 3.41
N LEU A 56 -19.95 -0.83 2.31
CA LEU A 56 -21.19 -0.35 1.72
C LEU A 56 -21.72 -1.38 0.70
N LEU A 57 -22.29 -2.49 1.18
CA LEU A 57 -22.82 -3.54 0.30
C LEU A 57 -24.05 -3.06 -0.49
N SER A 58 -24.85 -2.15 0.08
CA SER A 58 -25.93 -1.43 -0.59
C SER A 58 -26.24 -0.11 0.14
N VAL A 59 -27.08 0.75 -0.45
CA VAL A 59 -27.54 2.00 0.19
C VAL A 59 -28.28 1.76 1.52
N VAL A 60 -28.84 0.55 1.70
CA VAL A 60 -29.67 0.18 2.86
C VAL A 60 -28.91 -0.70 3.86
N TYR A 61 -27.76 -1.26 3.47
CA TYR A 61 -27.01 -2.20 4.28
C TYR A 61 -25.52 -1.95 4.21
N ALA A 62 -24.95 -1.51 5.33
CA ALA A 62 -23.54 -1.20 5.46
C ALA A 62 -22.94 -1.83 6.74
N PRO A 63 -22.52 -3.11 6.71
CA PRO A 63 -21.89 -3.73 7.88
C PRO A 63 -20.53 -3.10 8.18
N ALA A 64 -20.24 -2.93 9.47
CA ALA A 64 -18.99 -2.35 9.94
C ALA A 64 -18.16 -3.38 10.71
N TYR A 65 -16.87 -3.44 10.38
CA TYR A 65 -15.90 -4.34 10.99
C TYR A 65 -14.85 -3.52 11.71
N THR A 66 -14.61 -3.84 12.97
CA THR A 66 -13.50 -3.26 13.73
C THR A 66 -12.43 -4.32 13.94
N PHE A 67 -11.22 -4.02 13.51
CA PHE A 67 -10.03 -4.83 13.71
C PHE A 67 -9.15 -4.15 14.75
N LYS A 68 -8.87 -4.85 15.85
CA LYS A 68 -7.85 -4.40 16.79
C LYS A 68 -6.48 -4.77 16.25
N VAL A 69 -5.70 -3.75 15.92
CA VAL A 69 -4.32 -3.88 15.51
C VAL A 69 -3.45 -3.64 16.73
N GLN A 70 -2.85 -4.71 17.24
CA GLN A 70 -1.78 -4.57 18.22
C GLN A 70 -0.51 -4.15 17.48
N PRO A 71 0.25 -3.18 17.99
CA PRO A 71 1.59 -2.95 17.49
C PRO A 71 2.36 -4.27 17.66
N MET A 72 2.74 -4.88 16.54
CA MET A 72 3.68 -5.98 16.58
C MET A 72 5.02 -5.38 16.98
N ASP A 73 5.68 -6.00 17.95
CA ASP A 73 7.04 -5.64 18.38
C ASP A 73 8.02 -6.12 17.30
N VAL A 74 7.87 -5.55 16.10
CA VAL A 74 8.86 -5.70 15.03
C VAL A 74 9.98 -4.78 15.48
N GLN A 75 11.17 -5.34 15.72
CA GLN A 75 12.32 -4.50 16.07
C GLN A 75 12.42 -3.43 14.99
N THR A 76 12.25 -2.17 15.40
CA THR A 76 12.16 -1.02 14.49
C THR A 76 13.38 -1.00 13.54
N GLU A 77 14.49 -1.55 14.00
CA GLU A 77 15.71 -1.78 13.23
C GLU A 77 15.51 -2.65 11.98
N ASP A 78 14.74 -3.74 12.03
CA ASP A 78 14.53 -4.63 10.87
C ASP A 78 13.68 -3.96 9.78
N ILE A 79 12.64 -3.22 10.19
CA ILE A 79 11.81 -2.43 9.28
C ILE A 79 12.65 -1.33 8.63
N LEU A 80 13.38 -0.57 9.44
CA LEU A 80 14.23 0.51 8.95
C LEU A 80 15.33 -0.03 8.04
N ARG A 81 15.92 -1.20 8.35
CA ARG A 81 16.93 -1.84 7.51
C ARG A 81 16.34 -2.27 6.16
N GLY A 82 15.13 -2.82 6.14
CA GLY A 82 14.41 -3.12 4.89
C GLY A 82 14.19 -1.87 4.04
N PHE A 83 13.60 -0.82 4.61
CA PHE A 83 13.38 0.44 3.91
C PHE A 83 14.67 1.10 3.42
N VAL A 84 15.73 1.06 4.21
CA VAL A 84 17.03 1.62 3.81
C VAL A 84 17.62 0.83 2.64
N ASN A 85 17.51 -0.49 2.64
CA ASN A 85 17.99 -1.32 1.53
C ASN A 85 17.20 -1.04 0.25
N ASP A 86 15.88 -0.98 0.32
CA ASP A 86 15.01 -0.70 -0.83
C ASP A 86 15.32 0.70 -1.41
N LEU A 87 15.44 1.71 -0.55
CA LEU A 87 15.80 3.07 -0.98
C LEU A 87 17.20 3.17 -1.58
N GLN A 88 18.16 2.40 -1.07
CA GLN A 88 19.50 2.32 -1.64
C GLN A 88 19.49 1.68 -3.02
N GLU A 89 18.69 0.63 -3.22
CA GLU A 89 18.53 -0.02 -4.52
C GLU A 89 17.86 0.91 -5.53
N GLU A 90 16.78 1.59 -5.14
CA GLU A 90 16.14 2.60 -5.99
C GLU A 90 17.10 3.73 -6.35
N LEU A 91 17.86 4.25 -5.40
CA LEU A 91 18.85 5.30 -5.65
C LEU A 91 19.93 4.82 -6.62
N ALA A 92 20.42 3.59 -6.47
CA ALA A 92 21.40 3.00 -7.37
C ALA A 92 20.83 2.80 -8.78
N SER A 93 19.56 2.40 -8.89
CA SER A 93 18.84 2.30 -10.15
C SER A 93 18.70 3.66 -10.83
N THR A 94 18.24 4.68 -10.11
CA THR A 94 18.09 6.04 -10.62
C THR A 94 19.42 6.64 -11.08
N LYS A 95 20.51 6.43 -10.33
CA LYS A 95 21.85 6.87 -10.74
C LYS A 95 22.31 6.21 -12.05
N ARG A 96 22.04 4.92 -12.24
CA ARG A 96 22.35 4.21 -13.49
C ARG A 96 21.54 4.76 -14.67
N SER A 97 20.26 5.00 -14.46
CA SER A 97 19.38 5.60 -15.47
C SER A 97 19.85 7.01 -15.85
N MET A 98 20.23 7.83 -14.87
CA MET A 98 20.75 9.18 -15.10
C MET A 98 22.07 9.16 -15.90
N ALA A 99 23.01 8.30 -15.52
CA ALA A 99 24.27 8.13 -16.26
C ALA A 99 24.04 7.64 -17.70
N THR A 100 23.02 6.82 -17.93
CA THR A 100 22.63 6.36 -19.28
C THR A 100 22.04 7.52 -20.10
N LEU A 101 21.22 8.34 -19.48
CA LEU A 101 20.62 9.52 -20.12
C LEU A 101 21.69 10.54 -20.48
N GLU A 102 22.62 10.84 -19.57
CA GLU A 102 23.75 11.76 -19.82
C GLU A 102 24.59 11.30 -21.02
N LYS A 103 24.90 10.01 -21.11
CA LYS A 103 25.61 9.44 -22.26
C LYS A 103 24.83 9.59 -23.56
N THR A 104 23.52 9.33 -23.51
CA THR A 104 22.64 9.45 -24.68
C THR A 104 22.58 10.89 -25.17
N VAL A 105 22.43 11.86 -24.26
CA VAL A 105 22.41 13.28 -24.58
C VAL A 105 23.74 13.72 -25.18
N ALA A 106 24.88 13.31 -24.60
CA ALA A 106 26.20 13.62 -25.14
C ALA A 106 26.40 13.06 -26.56
N ALA A 107 25.99 11.80 -26.80
CA ALA A 107 26.07 11.17 -28.12
C ALA A 107 25.18 11.89 -29.17
N GLN A 108 23.98 12.31 -28.77
CA GLN A 108 23.09 13.10 -29.64
C GLN A 108 23.67 14.49 -29.94
N ALA A 109 24.25 15.17 -28.94
CA ALA A 109 24.91 16.46 -29.13
C ALA A 109 26.07 16.36 -30.14
N GLN A 110 26.90 15.33 -30.02
CA GLN A 110 28.00 15.07 -30.95
C GLN A 110 27.50 14.75 -32.37
N THR A 111 26.40 14.00 -32.49
CA THR A 111 25.77 13.71 -33.78
C THR A 111 25.28 14.99 -34.46
N ILE A 112 24.64 15.88 -33.71
CA ILE A 112 24.16 17.18 -34.20
C ILE A 112 25.34 18.05 -34.67
N GLU A 113 26.42 18.09 -33.90
CA GLU A 113 27.61 18.88 -34.26
C GLU A 113 28.29 18.36 -35.52
N THR A 114 28.34 17.03 -35.69
CA THR A 114 28.85 16.39 -36.91
C THR A 114 28.01 16.75 -38.13
N LEU A 115 26.67 16.71 -38.00
CA LEU A 115 25.75 17.08 -39.10
C LEU A 115 25.90 18.54 -39.53
N LYS A 116 26.15 19.46 -38.59
CA LYS A 116 26.36 20.89 -38.88
C LYS A 116 27.63 21.18 -39.68
N GLN A 117 28.65 20.32 -39.64
CA GLN A 117 29.91 20.51 -40.38
C GLN A 117 29.85 19.97 -41.81
N THR A 118 28.91 19.08 -42.09
CA THR A 118 28.71 18.44 -43.40
C THR A 118 27.67 19.13 -44.29
N THR A 119 27.06 20.23 -43.83
CA THR A 119 26.05 21.01 -44.58
C THR A 119 26.54 22.44 -44.77
#